data_AF-A0A7U9GG29-F1
#
_entry.id   AF-A0A7U9GG29-F1
#
_cell.length_a   1.000
_cell.length_b   1.000
_cell.length_c   1.000
_cell.angle_alpha   90.00
_cell.angle_beta   90.00
_cell.angle_gamma   90.00
#
_symmetry.space_group_name_H-M   'P 1'
#
loop_
_entity.id
_entity.type
_entity.pdbx_description
1 polymer ?
#
loop_
_entity_poly.entity_id
_entity_poly.type
_entity_poly.pdbx_seq_one_letter_code
_entity_poly.pdbx_strand_id
1 'polypeptide(L)' 'MLLPDIEWLTQHATSLHVPAEQFPYQRRLRKHLAALPSAHPLREYLTLLLEKQRGLRQQWFGGEMGCIALS' A
#
# COMPACT_ATOMS: atom_id res chain seq x y z
N MET A 1 5.25 2.31 -12.72
CA MET A 1 5.62 1.34 -11.65
C MET A 1 4.61 0.21 -11.68
N LEU A 2 5.04 -1.04 -11.56
CA LEU A 2 4.12 -2.18 -11.53
C LEU A 2 3.62 -2.41 -10.10
N LEU A 3 2.31 -2.40 -9.90
CA LEU A 3 1.65 -2.60 -8.61
C LEU A 3 0.42 -3.47 -8.77
N PRO A 4 -0.01 -4.24 -7.76
CA PRO A 4 -1.23 -5.02 -7.87
C PRO A 4 -2.46 -4.15 -7.97
N ASP A 5 -3.50 -4.69 -8.58
CA ASP A 5 -4.79 -4.02 -8.64
C ASP A 5 -5.31 -3.62 -7.24
N ILE A 6 -5.77 -2.37 -7.12
CA ILE A 6 -6.15 -1.78 -5.84
C ILE A 6 -7.49 -2.31 -5.33
N GLU A 7 -8.43 -2.65 -6.22
CA GLU A 7 -9.71 -3.25 -5.83
C GLU A 7 -9.48 -4.65 -5.28
N TRP A 8 -8.66 -5.45 -5.98
CA TRP A 8 -8.25 -6.77 -5.53
C TRP A 8 -7.55 -6.70 -4.17
N LEU A 9 -6.58 -5.80 -3.99
CA LEU A 9 -5.89 -5.60 -2.72
C LEU A 9 -6.85 -5.18 -1.59
N THR A 10 -7.83 -4.33 -1.87
CA THR A 10 -8.80 -3.88 -0.87
C THR A 10 -9.65 -5.04 -0.33
N GLN A 11 -9.98 -6.01 -1.20
CA GLN A 11 -10.77 -7.18 -0.84
C GLN A 11 -9.93 -8.29 -0.19
N HIS A 12 -8.71 -8.54 -0.69
CA HIS A 12 -7.94 -9.74 -0.33
C HIS A 12 -6.85 -9.48 0.71
N ALA A 13 -6.38 -8.23 0.86
CA ALA A 13 -5.34 -7.97 1.82
C ALA A 13 -5.89 -8.11 3.26
N THR A 14 -5.13 -8.74 4.14
CA THR A 14 -5.58 -9.13 5.48
C THR A 14 -4.78 -8.35 6.51
N SER A 15 -5.42 -7.98 7.61
CA SER A 15 -4.75 -7.34 8.76
C SER A 15 -3.87 -8.31 9.57
N LEU A 16 -3.63 -9.52 9.05
CA LEU A 16 -2.76 -10.50 9.68
C LEU A 16 -1.31 -10.03 9.59
N HIS A 17 -0.90 -9.42 10.70
CA HIS A 17 0.47 -9.12 11.11
C HIS A 17 1.25 -8.20 10.15
N VAL A 18 1.39 -6.93 10.54
CA VAL A 18 2.47 -6.08 10.01
C VAL A 18 3.79 -6.64 10.53
N PRO A 19 4.72 -7.08 9.65
CA PRO A 19 6.03 -7.57 10.08
C PRO A 19 6.75 -6.51 10.93
N ALA A 20 7.45 -6.94 11.98
CA ALA A 20 8.07 -6.00 12.92
C ALA A 20 9.08 -5.05 12.25
N GLU A 21 9.70 -5.53 11.17
CA GLU A 21 10.63 -4.78 10.32
C GLU A 21 9.97 -3.60 9.60
N GLN A 22 8.64 -3.60 9.48
CA GLN A 22 7.88 -2.52 8.83
C GLN A 22 7.52 -1.38 9.79
N PHE A 23 7.53 -1.59 11.12
CA PHE A 23 7.19 -0.55 12.09
C PHE A 23 8.04 0.74 11.95
N PRO A 24 9.37 0.67 11.76
CA PRO A 24 10.19 1.87 11.59
C PRO A 24 9.79 2.72 10.38
N TYR A 25 9.21 2.11 9.35
CA TYR A 25 8.83 2.80 8.12
C TYR A 25 7.44 3.46 8.20
N GLN A 26 6.56 3.06 9.13
CA GLN A 26 5.20 3.62 9.22
C GLN A 26 5.19 5.15 9.35
N ARG A 27 6.07 5.71 10.19
CA ARG A 27 6.16 7.17 10.37
C ARG A 27 6.55 7.87 9.07
N ARG A 28 7.52 7.32 8.34
CA ARG A 28 7.97 7.86 7.05
C ARG A 28 6.86 7.76 5.99
N LEU A 29 6.18 6.61 5.92
CA LEU A 29 5.07 6.38 4.99
C LEU A 29 3.90 7.35 5.25
N ARG A 30 3.52 7.59 6.51
CA ARG A 30 2.49 8.60 6.86
C ARG A 30 2.90 10.00 6.41
N LYS A 31 4.17 10.39 6.60
CA LYS A 31 4.68 11.69 6.13
C LYS A 31 4.61 11.80 4.61
N HIS A 32 4.97 10.74 3.89
CA HIS A 32 4.86 10.72 2.43
C HIS A 32 3.41 10.80 1.96
N LEU A 33 2.49 10.03 2.56
CA LEU A 33 1.07 10.09 2.25
C LEU A 33 0.51 11.52 2.38
N ALA A 34 0.88 12.23 3.44
CA ALA A 34 0.45 13.62 3.65
C ALA A 34 1.02 14.60 2.61
N ALA A 35 2.18 14.31 2.04
CA ALA A 35 2.84 15.16 1.04
C ALA A 35 2.39 14.87 -0.41
N LEU A 36 1.73 13.73 -0.66
CA LEU A 36 1.27 13.37 -2.00
C LEU A 36 0.05 14.21 -2.43
N PRO A 37 -0.01 14.65 -3.70
CA PRO A 37 -1.24 15.21 -4.27
C PRO A 37 -2.43 14.25 -4.10
N SER A 38 -3.64 14.80 -3.97
CA SER A 38 -4.85 13.99 -3.80
C SER A 38 -5.08 13.00 -4.95
N ALA A 39 -4.74 13.39 -6.18
CA ALA A 39 -4.87 12.56 -7.38
C ALA A 39 -3.69 11.58 -7.58
N HIS A 40 -2.70 11.57 -6.68
CA HIS A 40 -1.54 10.71 -6.86
C HIS A 40 -1.92 9.24 -6.66
N PRO A 41 -1.63 8.33 -7.60
CA PRO A 41 -2.17 6.97 -7.55
C PRO A 41 -1.64 6.13 -6.37
N LEU A 42 -0.44 6.42 -5.85
CA LEU A 42 0.07 5.75 -4.64
C LEU A 42 -0.69 6.07 -3.35
N ARG A 43 -1.55 7.09 -3.35
CA ARG A 43 -2.22 7.57 -2.15
C ARG A 43 -3.13 6.48 -1.57
N GLU A 44 -3.89 5.79 -2.42
CA GLU A 44 -4.78 4.68 -2.02
C GLU A 44 -4.01 3.49 -1.45
N TYR A 45 -2.88 3.12 -2.08
CA TYR A 45 -2.00 2.04 -1.61
C TYR A 45 -1.43 2.33 -0.23
N LEU A 46 -0.95 3.56 -0.01
CA LEU A 46 -0.40 3.98 1.28
C LEU A 46 -1.48 4.06 2.36
N THR A 47 -2.68 4.52 2.03
CA THR A 47 -3.82 4.49 2.96
C THR A 47 -4.16 3.06 3.36
N LEU A 48 -4.26 2.13 2.41
CA LEU A 48 -4.56 0.72 2.67
C LEU A 48 -3.52 0.08 3.60
N LEU A 49 -2.25 0.38 3.37
CA LEU A 49 -1.11 -0.02 4.21
C LEU A 49 -1.23 0.48 5.65
N LEU A 50 -1.51 1.78 5.79
CA LEU A 50 -1.36 2.50 7.05
C LEU A 50 -2.59 2.42 7.95
N GLU A 51 -3.80 2.38 7.37
CA GLU A 51 -5.06 2.30 8.12
C GLU A 51 -5.39 0.87 8.53
N LYS A 52 -5.27 -0.07 7.58
CA LYS A 52 -5.69 -1.46 7.82
C LYS A 52 -4.57 -2.36 8.36
N GLN A 53 -3.37 -1.81 8.55
CA GLN A 53 -2.19 -2.53 9.04
C GLN A 53 -1.98 -3.85 8.29
N ARG A 54 -2.09 -3.80 6.96
CA ARG A 54 -2.02 -4.99 6.10
C ARG A 54 -0.56 -5.24 5.75
N GLY A 55 -0.03 -6.40 6.17
CA GLY A 55 1.33 -6.82 5.87
C GLY A 55 1.51 -7.06 4.36
N LEU A 56 1.86 -6.01 3.61
CA LEU A 56 1.82 -6.04 2.15
C LEU A 56 2.78 -7.03 1.48
N ARG A 57 3.88 -7.41 2.15
CA ARG A 57 4.97 -8.13 1.48
C ARG A 57 4.56 -9.51 0.97
N GLN A 58 3.64 -10.18 1.66
CA GLN A 58 3.14 -11.50 1.25
C GLN A 58 1.96 -11.41 0.28
N GLN A 59 1.29 -10.25 0.20
CA GLN A 59 0.03 -10.08 -0.54
C GLN A 59 0.23 -9.34 -1.87
N TRP A 60 1.36 -8.65 -2.03
CA TRP A 60 1.69 -7.87 -3.21
C TRP A 60 1.93 -8.68 -4.50
N PHE A 61 2.03 -10.00 -4.42
CA PHE A 61 2.24 -10.85 -5.60
C PHE A 61 1.12 -11.87 -5.80
N GLY A 62 0.02 -11.76 -5.04
CA GLY A 62 -1.11 -12.68 -5.13
C GLY A 62 -2.19 -12.27 -6.15
N GLY A 63 -2.22 -11.00 -6.56
CA GLY A 63 -3.21 -10.44 -7.49
C GLY A 63 -2.61 -10.06 -8.85
N GLU A 64 -3.46 -9.75 -9.81
CA GLU A 64 -3.03 -9.20 -11.10
C GLU A 64 -2.28 -7.87 -10.91
N MET A 65 -1.24 -7.69 -11.70
CA MET A 65 -0.36 -6.52 -11.64
C MET A 65 -0.72 -5.52 -12.74
N GLY A 66 -1.00 -4.28 -12.35
CA GLY A 66 -1.27 -3.15 -13.21
C GLY A 66 -0.10 -2.17 -13.28
N CYS A 67 0.05 -1.49 -14.43
CA CYS A 67 1.04 -0.42 -14.57
C CYS A 67 0.47 0.90 -14.04
N ILE A 68 1.11 1.47 -13.03
CA ILE A 68 0.75 2.76 -12.46
C ILE A 68 1.71 3.83 -12.95
N ALA A 69 1.17 4.85 -13.62
CA ALA A 69 1.91 6.05 -13.97
C ALA A 69 2.19 6.85 -12.69
N LEU A 70 3.47 7.11 -12.41
CA LEU A 70 3.85 8.04 -11.35
C LEU A 70 3.84 9.44 -11.96
N SER A 71 2.93 10.29 -11.50
CA SER A 71 2.73 11.67 -11.96
C SER A 71 3.41 12.66 -11.02
#